data_AF-A0A2H3CWR5-F1
#
_entry.id   AF-A0A2H3CWR5-F1
#
_cell.length_a   1.000
_cell.length_b   1.000
_cell.length_c   1.000
_cell.angle_alpha   90.00
_cell.angle_beta   90.00
_cell.angle_gamma   90.00
#
_symmetry.space_group_name_H-M   'P 1'
#
loop_
_entity.id
_entity.type
_entity.pdbx_description
1 polymer ?
#
loop_
_entity_poly.entity_id
_entity_poly.type
_entity_poly.pdbx_seq_one_letter_code
_entity_poly.pdbx_strand_id
1 'polypeptide(L)'
;DRILDDKGKFKQHIIDWLEGCHTGDFFADSQEDVWMNVNESEKQGDYIDPTSMLPMSPPPSCSGSHSDCPKCNDIKSWEDSYKSTVDDLLVRSNIHDCEKYKKRDGSYSKKKTYTGCKDNKYKKCKARFPRKLYESTKIDEETGSLNMKKREPWINTITPELTYIMRCNTDVTNLSSGTAIKAVVLYISNYITKTSLRTHVVFEVIRDIFAKSVDIVESHLPEKEKARRLMGKIVNLLAVKLELGAPMLSMYLLGHPDHYTDHQFVPFYWKSFVHKAQQYWSQEDDHEDHDKVLLVRQRGELKGYSPVMDYTHRSESLNEMNLYTWAHQCKRVALAKRKSSVLTDNAKSDNDLDDDDVGDVKQSPCMLKHKPKNGHAFMDNHPFKLTHFLRVNQYNENVIPNFIGGILPRRDSGDREYYCSAMLALFKPWRNGSDLKTKSESWHEAFSRHNFSAREMQLMDNFNLRYECLDERDDF
;
A
#
# COMPACT_ATOMS: atom_id res chain seq x y z
N ASP A 1 -24.04 -5.91 -17.55
CA ASP A 1 -22.63 -5.90 -17.97
C ASP A 1 -22.45 -5.82 -19.46
N ARG A 2 -21.54 -4.95 -19.94
CA ARG A 2 -21.21 -4.79 -21.37
C ARG A 2 -20.55 -6.03 -22.00
N ILE A 3 -20.02 -6.93 -21.18
CA ILE A 3 -19.30 -8.14 -21.61
C ILE A 3 -20.25 -9.29 -22.02
N LEU A 4 -21.47 -9.28 -21.48
CA LEU A 4 -22.54 -10.25 -21.77
C LEU A 4 -23.49 -9.77 -22.87
N ASP A 5 -23.28 -8.56 -23.39
CA ASP A 5 -24.08 -8.03 -24.49
C ASP A 5 -23.57 -8.57 -25.83
N ASP A 6 -24.20 -9.64 -26.31
CA ASP A 6 -23.86 -10.27 -27.59
C ASP A 6 -24.13 -9.38 -28.82
N LYS A 7 -24.85 -8.27 -28.66
CA LYS A 7 -25.10 -7.31 -29.75
C LYS A 7 -24.01 -6.24 -29.84
N GLY A 8 -23.12 -6.15 -28.85
CA GLY A 8 -22.08 -5.13 -28.77
C GLY A 8 -20.73 -5.56 -29.33
N LYS A 9 -19.98 -4.62 -29.94
CA LYS A 9 -18.58 -4.84 -30.38
C LYS A 9 -17.58 -4.98 -29.23
N PHE A 10 -18.00 -4.63 -28.00
CA PHE A 10 -17.12 -4.62 -26.83
C PHE A 10 -16.55 -6.01 -26.51
N LYS A 11 -17.39 -7.05 -26.60
CA LYS A 11 -16.99 -8.45 -26.38
C LYS A 11 -15.87 -8.89 -27.32
N GLN A 12 -15.96 -8.52 -28.60
CA GLN A 12 -14.89 -8.84 -29.56
C GLN A 12 -13.63 -8.03 -29.29
N HIS A 13 -13.75 -6.71 -29.11
CA HIS A 13 -12.59 -5.85 -28.88
C HIS A 13 -11.79 -6.23 -27.62
N ILE A 14 -12.46 -6.66 -26.54
CA ILE A 14 -11.74 -7.08 -25.32
C ILE A 14 -11.02 -8.41 -25.52
N ILE A 15 -11.60 -9.33 -26.31
CA ILE A 15 -10.93 -10.58 -26.69
C ILE A 15 -9.70 -10.27 -27.56
N ASP A 16 -9.85 -9.47 -28.61
CA ASP A 16 -8.77 -9.11 -29.53
C ASP A 16 -7.62 -8.42 -28.77
N TRP A 17 -7.94 -7.50 -27.86
CA TRP A 17 -6.94 -6.84 -27.03
C TRP A 17 -6.21 -7.82 -26.11
N LEU A 18 -6.93 -8.75 -25.48
CA LEU A 18 -6.32 -9.70 -24.56
C LEU A 18 -5.47 -10.75 -25.27
N GLU A 19 -5.90 -11.25 -26.42
CA GLU A 19 -5.10 -12.15 -27.26
C GLU A 19 -3.87 -11.42 -27.85
N GLY A 20 -3.97 -10.11 -28.08
CA GLY A 20 -2.83 -9.29 -28.47
C GLY A 20 -1.82 -9.01 -27.35
N CYS A 21 -2.20 -9.16 -26.07
CA CYS A 21 -1.34 -8.89 -24.91
C CYS A 21 -0.91 -10.16 -24.16
N HIS A 22 -1.60 -11.28 -24.36
CA HIS A 22 -1.41 -12.49 -23.57
C HIS A 22 -1.49 -13.73 -24.46
N THR A 23 -0.60 -14.67 -24.20
CA THR A 23 -0.66 -16.02 -24.77
C THR A 23 -0.47 -17.05 -23.66
N GLY A 24 -1.13 -18.18 -23.81
CA GLY A 24 -0.93 -19.36 -22.98
C GLY A 24 -0.06 -20.42 -23.66
N ASP A 25 0.53 -20.10 -24.82
CA ASP A 25 1.15 -21.00 -25.80
C ASP A 25 2.47 -20.42 -26.36
N PHE A 26 3.26 -21.27 -27.03
CA PHE A 26 4.41 -20.89 -27.84
C PHE A 26 3.99 -20.16 -29.14
N PHE A 27 4.91 -19.44 -29.75
CA PHE A 27 4.75 -18.93 -31.12
C PHE A 27 4.86 -20.05 -32.15
N ALA A 28 5.73 -21.03 -31.92
CA ALA A 28 5.76 -22.28 -32.66
C ALA A 28 4.53 -23.17 -32.36
N ASP A 29 4.34 -24.22 -33.16
CA ASP A 29 3.14 -25.06 -33.10
C ASP A 29 3.05 -25.91 -31.82
N SER A 30 4.19 -26.38 -31.27
CA SER A 30 4.23 -27.22 -30.07
C SER A 30 5.48 -27.03 -29.22
N GLN A 31 5.38 -27.41 -27.94
CA GLN A 31 6.53 -27.48 -27.03
C GLN A 31 7.66 -28.38 -27.59
N GLU A 32 7.33 -29.50 -28.22
CA GLU A 32 8.30 -30.43 -28.81
C GLU A 32 9.10 -29.78 -29.93
N ASP A 33 8.44 -29.01 -30.80
CA ASP A 33 9.09 -28.31 -31.91
C ASP A 33 10.08 -27.25 -31.40
N VAL A 34 9.69 -26.49 -30.37
CA VAL A 34 10.58 -25.52 -29.73
C VAL A 34 11.79 -26.21 -29.13
N TRP A 35 11.61 -27.34 -28.43
CA TRP A 35 12.72 -28.11 -27.90
C TRP A 35 13.68 -28.61 -28.99
N MET A 36 13.16 -29.08 -30.12
CA MET A 36 14.00 -29.51 -31.25
C MET A 36 14.80 -28.33 -31.80
N ASN A 37 14.17 -27.18 -32.03
CA ASN A 37 14.82 -25.97 -32.54
C ASN A 37 15.90 -25.44 -31.60
N VAL A 38 15.64 -25.41 -30.29
CA VAL A 38 16.64 -24.98 -29.29
C VAL A 38 17.81 -25.96 -29.22
N ASN A 39 17.54 -27.28 -29.22
CA ASN A 39 18.60 -28.29 -29.22
C ASN A 39 19.46 -28.27 -30.50
N GLU A 40 18.89 -27.91 -31.65
CA GLU A 40 19.64 -27.72 -32.89
C GLU A 40 20.46 -26.43 -32.85
N SER A 41 19.91 -25.36 -32.30
CA SER A 41 20.61 -24.09 -32.12
C SER A 41 21.79 -24.23 -31.16
N GLU A 42 21.63 -24.93 -30.03
CA GLU A 42 22.73 -25.21 -29.07
C GLU A 42 23.91 -25.97 -29.66
N LYS A 43 23.71 -26.72 -30.76
CA LYS A 43 24.80 -27.41 -31.47
C LYS A 43 25.60 -26.45 -32.36
N GLN A 44 25.05 -25.27 -32.66
CA GLN A 44 25.73 -24.23 -33.42
C GLN A 44 26.68 -23.47 -32.48
N GLY A 45 27.90 -23.19 -32.94
CA GLY A 45 28.95 -22.63 -32.08
C GLY A 45 28.75 -21.17 -31.67
N ASP A 46 27.77 -20.49 -32.26
CA ASP A 46 27.41 -19.08 -32.06
C ASP A 46 26.15 -18.90 -31.20
N TYR A 47 25.50 -19.98 -30.76
CA TYR A 47 24.35 -19.90 -29.87
C TYR A 47 24.72 -19.40 -28.48
N ILE A 48 23.90 -18.49 -27.95
CA ILE A 48 24.02 -17.97 -26.59
C ILE A 48 22.66 -18.07 -25.91
N ASP A 49 22.64 -18.64 -24.70
CA ASP A 49 21.43 -18.81 -23.90
C ASP A 49 20.78 -17.43 -23.63
N PRO A 50 19.54 -17.19 -24.08
CA PRO A 50 18.89 -15.89 -23.95
C PRO A 50 18.61 -15.47 -22.52
N THR A 51 18.65 -16.38 -21.53
CA THR A 51 18.52 -16.06 -20.09
C THR A 51 19.76 -15.37 -19.53
N SER A 52 20.89 -15.42 -20.24
CA SER A 52 22.17 -14.82 -19.84
C SER A 52 22.50 -13.55 -20.62
N MET A 53 21.56 -13.03 -21.41
CA MET A 53 21.75 -11.86 -22.27
C MET A 53 20.75 -10.76 -21.98
N LEU A 54 21.11 -9.53 -22.36
CA LEU A 54 20.14 -8.44 -22.43
C LEU A 54 19.28 -8.56 -23.71
N PRO A 55 18.01 -8.12 -23.66
CA PRO A 55 17.17 -8.09 -24.85
C PRO A 55 17.71 -7.14 -25.91
N MET A 56 17.59 -7.55 -27.18
CA MET A 56 17.94 -6.69 -28.31
C MET A 56 16.78 -5.74 -28.62
N SER A 57 17.07 -4.44 -28.70
CA SER A 57 16.07 -3.45 -29.08
C SER A 57 15.62 -3.63 -30.53
N PRO A 58 14.35 -3.37 -30.87
CA PRO A 58 13.88 -3.41 -32.25
C PRO A 58 14.60 -2.38 -33.12
N PRO A 59 14.86 -2.68 -34.41
CA PRO A 59 15.42 -1.72 -35.34
C PRO A 59 14.45 -0.54 -35.59
N PRO A 60 14.95 0.59 -36.11
CA PRO A 60 14.13 1.77 -36.37
C PRO A 60 12.95 1.49 -37.30
N SER A 61 11.77 2.02 -36.96
CA SER A 61 10.56 1.87 -37.77
C SER A 61 10.68 2.52 -39.15
N CYS A 62 10.01 1.94 -40.14
CA CYS A 62 9.85 2.53 -41.46
C CYS A 62 8.55 3.35 -41.53
N SER A 63 8.57 4.50 -42.20
CA SER A 63 7.38 5.30 -42.49
C SER A 63 6.75 4.85 -43.83
N GLY A 64 5.68 4.06 -43.75
CA GLY A 64 4.85 3.65 -44.90
C GLY A 64 4.73 2.13 -45.09
N SER A 65 3.91 1.72 -46.07
CA SER A 65 3.75 0.32 -46.49
C SER A 65 4.50 0.11 -47.80
N HIS A 66 5.59 -0.66 -47.75
CA HIS A 66 6.50 -0.90 -48.88
C HIS A 66 6.78 -2.40 -49.00
N SER A 67 6.96 -2.92 -50.22
CA SER A 67 7.22 -4.35 -50.46
C SER A 67 8.68 -4.76 -50.23
N ASP A 68 9.64 -3.89 -50.54
CA ASP A 68 11.08 -4.22 -50.60
C ASP A 68 11.95 -3.16 -49.90
N CYS A 69 11.57 -2.78 -48.68
CA CYS A 69 12.32 -1.81 -47.88
C CYS A 69 13.31 -2.53 -46.94
N PRO A 70 14.62 -2.16 -46.95
CA PRO A 70 15.60 -2.72 -46.03
C PRO A 70 15.19 -2.63 -44.55
N LYS A 71 14.66 -1.48 -44.12
CA LYS A 71 14.18 -1.31 -42.73
C LYS A 71 12.99 -2.23 -42.41
N CYS A 72 12.10 -2.48 -43.37
CA CYS A 72 11.00 -3.41 -43.17
C CYS A 72 11.48 -4.86 -43.08
N ASN A 73 12.53 -5.22 -43.84
CA ASN A 73 13.17 -6.53 -43.74
C ASN A 73 13.92 -6.70 -42.41
N ASP A 74 14.61 -5.65 -41.93
CA ASP A 74 15.27 -5.66 -40.63
C ASP A 74 14.25 -5.86 -39.49
N ILE A 75 13.10 -5.18 -39.54
CA ILE A 75 12.02 -5.35 -38.57
C ILE A 75 11.45 -6.77 -38.61
N LYS A 76 11.19 -7.32 -39.80
CA LYS A 76 10.70 -8.70 -39.95
C LYS A 76 11.71 -9.70 -39.38
N SER A 77 12.99 -9.54 -39.72
CA SER A 77 14.06 -10.41 -39.20
C SER A 77 14.19 -10.31 -37.68
N TRP A 78 14.07 -9.10 -37.11
CA TRP A 78 14.02 -8.92 -35.67
C TRP A 78 12.77 -9.55 -35.06
N GLU A 79 11.60 -9.45 -35.70
CA GLU A 79 10.35 -10.05 -35.21
C GLU A 79 10.43 -11.58 -35.17
N ASP A 80 11.02 -12.21 -36.18
CA ASP A 80 11.26 -13.65 -36.22
C ASP A 80 12.26 -14.07 -35.12
N SER A 81 13.36 -13.31 -34.96
CA SER A 81 14.32 -13.52 -33.87
C SER A 81 13.67 -13.35 -32.49
N TYR A 82 12.81 -12.34 -32.33
CA TYR A 82 12.05 -12.07 -31.13
C TYR A 82 11.16 -13.26 -30.75
N LYS A 83 10.36 -13.77 -31.70
CA LYS A 83 9.47 -14.93 -31.47
C LYS A 83 10.27 -16.17 -31.07
N SER A 84 11.33 -16.48 -31.84
CA SER A 84 12.22 -17.61 -31.54
C SER A 84 12.87 -17.47 -30.16
N THR A 85 13.28 -16.26 -29.79
CA THR A 85 13.89 -15.99 -28.48
C THR A 85 12.88 -16.13 -27.34
N VAL A 86 11.63 -15.70 -27.52
CA VAL A 86 10.57 -15.89 -26.52
C VAL A 86 10.30 -17.37 -26.32
N ASP A 87 10.17 -18.15 -27.40
CA ASP A 87 9.94 -19.59 -27.31
C ASP A 87 11.07 -20.31 -26.56
N ASP A 88 12.34 -19.96 -26.85
CA ASP A 88 13.52 -20.45 -26.12
C ASP A 88 13.46 -20.12 -24.62
N LEU A 89 13.14 -18.87 -24.27
CA LEU A 89 12.95 -18.45 -22.87
C LEU A 89 11.84 -19.24 -22.17
N LEU A 90 10.73 -19.51 -22.87
CA LEU A 90 9.60 -20.25 -22.33
C LEU A 90 9.98 -21.69 -22.00
N VAL A 91 10.66 -22.41 -22.90
CA VAL A 91 11.09 -23.80 -22.62
C VAL A 91 12.12 -23.89 -21.50
N ARG A 92 13.00 -22.90 -21.38
CA ARG A 92 14.03 -22.87 -20.32
C ARG A 92 13.47 -22.52 -18.94
N SER A 93 12.57 -21.54 -18.87
CA SER A 93 12.24 -20.88 -17.61
C SER A 93 10.77 -20.94 -17.19
N ASN A 94 9.83 -21.16 -18.11
CA ASN A 94 8.38 -21.09 -17.82
C ASN A 94 7.70 -22.46 -17.74
N ILE A 95 8.34 -23.55 -18.20
CA ILE A 95 7.79 -24.90 -18.07
C ILE A 95 7.84 -25.38 -16.61
N HIS A 96 6.66 -25.67 -16.06
CA HIS A 96 6.52 -26.25 -14.75
C HIS A 96 6.73 -27.77 -14.78
N ASP A 97 7.74 -28.25 -14.05
CA ASP A 97 7.96 -29.67 -13.83
C ASP A 97 7.75 -30.03 -12.35
N CYS A 98 6.66 -30.76 -12.08
CA CYS A 98 6.33 -31.26 -10.74
C CYS A 98 7.33 -32.29 -10.21
N GLU A 99 8.02 -32.98 -11.10
CA GLU A 99 8.93 -34.09 -10.79
C GLU A 99 10.40 -33.67 -10.89
N LYS A 100 10.71 -32.39 -11.13
CA LYS A 100 12.08 -31.83 -11.27
C LYS A 100 13.05 -32.26 -10.17
N TYR A 101 12.52 -32.52 -8.97
CA TYR A 101 13.30 -32.89 -7.78
C TYR A 101 13.23 -34.37 -7.42
N LYS A 102 12.55 -35.18 -8.22
CA LYS A 102 12.44 -36.62 -8.06
C LYS A 102 13.54 -37.28 -8.90
N LYS A 103 14.31 -38.15 -8.26
CA LYS A 103 15.30 -38.95 -8.96
C LYS A 103 14.63 -40.07 -9.75
N ARG A 104 15.36 -40.67 -10.69
CA ARG A 104 14.90 -41.84 -11.49
C ARG A 104 14.46 -43.03 -10.62
N ASP A 105 15.00 -43.16 -9.41
CA ASP A 105 14.65 -44.19 -8.43
C ASP A 105 13.38 -43.86 -7.60
N GLY A 106 12.71 -42.74 -7.89
CA GLY A 106 11.53 -42.26 -7.17
C GLY A 106 11.84 -41.55 -5.84
N SER A 107 13.10 -41.48 -5.42
CA SER A 107 13.51 -40.81 -4.19
C SER A 107 13.73 -39.31 -4.38
N TYR A 108 13.53 -38.53 -3.32
CA TYR A 108 13.80 -37.09 -3.29
C TYR A 108 15.21 -36.82 -2.76
N SER A 109 15.86 -35.77 -3.25
CA SER A 109 17.17 -35.35 -2.74
C SER A 109 17.08 -34.93 -1.27
N LYS A 110 17.73 -35.67 -0.37
CA LYS A 110 17.77 -35.43 1.09
C LYS A 110 18.44 -34.10 1.49
N LYS A 111 19.04 -33.34 0.56
CA LYS A 111 19.85 -32.13 0.82
C LYS A 111 19.09 -30.80 0.72
N LYS A 112 17.76 -30.77 0.54
CA LYS A 112 17.01 -29.51 0.44
C LYS A 112 15.84 -29.41 1.40
N THR A 113 15.63 -28.19 1.89
CA THR A 113 14.60 -27.71 2.82
C THR A 113 13.21 -27.56 2.23
N TYR A 114 13.04 -27.72 0.90
CA TYR A 114 11.75 -27.61 0.23
C TYR A 114 11.32 -28.95 -0.32
N THR A 115 10.24 -29.47 0.24
CA THR A 115 9.47 -30.55 -0.35
C THR A 115 8.76 -30.04 -1.61
N GLY A 116 8.70 -30.87 -2.67
CA GLY A 116 8.22 -30.47 -4.01
C GLY A 116 6.80 -29.88 -4.02
N CYS A 117 6.38 -29.33 -5.17
CA CYS A 117 5.08 -28.64 -5.28
C CYS A 117 3.87 -29.52 -4.95
N LYS A 118 3.99 -30.85 -5.04
CA LYS A 118 2.96 -31.84 -4.65
C LYS A 118 3.00 -32.23 -3.18
N ASP A 119 3.91 -31.66 -2.38
CA ASP A 119 3.96 -31.92 -0.95
C ASP A 119 2.95 -31.08 -0.18
N ASN A 120 1.71 -31.54 -0.25
CA ASN A 120 0.59 -31.10 0.56
C ASN A 120 -0.33 -32.31 0.81
N LYS A 121 -1.29 -32.12 1.72
CA LYS A 121 -2.30 -33.13 2.10
C LYS A 121 -3.03 -33.73 0.90
N TYR A 122 -3.23 -32.96 -0.17
CA TYR A 122 -4.02 -33.35 -1.33
C TYR A 122 -3.20 -33.98 -2.47
N LYS A 123 -1.86 -34.00 -2.34
CA LYS A 123 -0.92 -34.46 -3.40
C LYS A 123 -1.13 -33.78 -4.76
N LYS A 124 -1.75 -32.59 -4.79
CA LYS A 124 -1.95 -31.76 -5.99
C LYS A 124 -0.83 -30.73 -6.10
N CYS A 125 -0.53 -30.25 -7.30
CA CYS A 125 0.47 -29.20 -7.47
C CYS A 125 -0.01 -27.90 -6.77
N LYS A 126 0.79 -27.34 -5.84
CA LYS A 126 0.51 -26.05 -5.19
C LYS A 126 0.37 -24.90 -6.20
N ALA A 127 1.06 -24.97 -7.33
CA ALA A 127 0.96 -24.02 -8.43
C ALA A 127 -0.22 -24.32 -9.39
N ARG A 128 -1.11 -25.27 -9.05
CA ARG A 128 -2.34 -25.59 -9.78
C ARG A 128 -2.13 -26.07 -11.22
N PHE A 129 -1.01 -26.77 -11.46
CA PHE A 129 -0.75 -27.48 -12.72
C PHE A 129 -1.31 -28.92 -12.69
N PRO A 130 -1.71 -29.50 -13.85
CA PRO A 130 -1.76 -28.86 -15.16
C PRO A 130 -2.88 -27.81 -15.25
N ARG A 131 -2.69 -26.77 -16.08
CA ARG A 131 -3.72 -25.76 -16.36
C ARG A 131 -4.83 -26.35 -17.22
N LYS A 132 -6.04 -25.81 -17.10
CA LYS A 132 -7.17 -26.17 -17.96
C LYS A 132 -6.92 -25.63 -19.37
N LEU A 133 -7.25 -26.44 -20.38
CA LEU A 133 -7.03 -26.13 -21.78
C LEU A 133 -8.30 -25.57 -22.43
N TYR A 134 -8.11 -24.67 -23.38
CA TYR A 134 -9.15 -24.02 -24.16
C TYR A 134 -8.65 -23.78 -25.59
N GLU A 135 -9.35 -24.32 -26.59
CA GLU A 135 -8.96 -24.15 -28.00
C GLU A 135 -9.09 -22.71 -28.51
N SER A 136 -9.97 -21.92 -27.90
CA SER A 136 -10.24 -20.52 -28.26
C SER A 136 -10.65 -19.72 -27.05
N THR A 137 -10.39 -18.41 -27.09
CA THR A 137 -10.79 -17.49 -26.02
C THR A 137 -12.31 -17.30 -26.03
N LYS A 138 -12.97 -17.58 -24.90
CA LYS A 138 -14.42 -17.49 -24.76
C LYS A 138 -14.82 -16.90 -23.41
N ILE A 139 -15.94 -16.19 -23.40
CA ILE A 139 -16.61 -15.74 -22.19
C ILE A 139 -17.71 -16.75 -21.89
N ASP A 140 -17.71 -17.25 -20.66
CA ASP A 140 -18.76 -18.11 -20.13
C ASP A 140 -20.03 -17.27 -19.90
N GLU A 141 -21.14 -17.67 -20.52
CA GLU A 141 -22.38 -16.89 -20.54
C GLU A 141 -23.12 -16.89 -19.20
N GLU A 142 -22.93 -17.92 -18.38
CA GLU A 142 -23.58 -18.04 -17.06
C GLU A 142 -22.83 -17.25 -15.99
N THR A 143 -21.50 -17.30 -16.04
CA THR A 143 -20.63 -16.72 -15.01
C THR A 143 -20.01 -15.38 -15.41
N GLY A 144 -20.04 -15.02 -16.70
CA GLY A 144 -19.29 -13.89 -17.26
C GLY A 144 -17.77 -14.07 -17.21
N SER A 145 -17.28 -15.28 -16.89
CA SER A 145 -15.84 -15.53 -16.73
C SER A 145 -15.13 -15.64 -18.08
N LEU A 146 -13.98 -14.98 -18.20
CA LEU A 146 -13.17 -15.04 -19.40
C LEU A 146 -12.18 -16.21 -19.32
N ASN A 147 -12.25 -17.10 -20.30
CA ASN A 147 -11.32 -18.21 -20.48
C ASN A 147 -10.48 -17.96 -21.72
N MET A 148 -9.18 -17.65 -21.53
CA MET A 148 -8.24 -17.43 -22.62
C MET A 148 -7.87 -18.73 -23.33
N LYS A 149 -7.61 -18.64 -24.64
CA LYS A 149 -7.00 -19.74 -25.42
C LYS A 149 -5.74 -20.24 -24.70
N LYS A 150 -5.66 -21.56 -24.54
CA LYS A 150 -4.55 -22.26 -23.90
C LYS A 150 -4.48 -23.70 -24.36
N ARG A 151 -3.42 -24.05 -25.07
CA ARG A 151 -3.08 -25.39 -25.55
C ARG A 151 -1.97 -26.03 -24.73
N GLU A 152 -1.12 -25.22 -24.10
CA GLU A 152 0.00 -25.71 -23.28
C GLU A 152 -0.35 -25.80 -21.78
N PRO A 153 -0.45 -27.02 -21.20
CA PRO A 153 -0.94 -27.19 -19.83
C PRO A 153 0.11 -26.86 -18.76
N TRP A 154 1.39 -26.84 -19.10
CA TRP A 154 2.52 -26.74 -18.15
C TRP A 154 3.21 -25.38 -18.11
N ILE A 155 2.73 -24.41 -18.89
CA ILE A 155 3.17 -23.02 -18.81
C ILE A 155 2.06 -22.13 -18.24
N ASN A 156 2.45 -21.02 -17.62
CA ASN A 156 1.51 -19.98 -17.24
C ASN A 156 1.05 -19.18 -18.47
N THR A 157 0.05 -18.33 -18.29
CA THR A 157 -0.22 -17.28 -19.27
C THR A 157 0.87 -16.23 -19.17
N ILE A 158 1.36 -15.74 -20.30
CA ILE A 158 2.48 -14.80 -20.39
C ILE A 158 2.12 -13.65 -21.32
N THR A 159 2.81 -12.52 -21.15
CA THR A 159 2.90 -11.45 -22.15
C THR A 159 4.25 -11.61 -22.83
N PRO A 160 4.30 -11.95 -24.13
CA PRO A 160 5.56 -12.24 -24.84
C PRO A 160 6.62 -11.15 -24.68
N GLU A 161 6.21 -9.88 -24.71
CA GLU A 161 7.06 -8.71 -24.51
C GLU A 161 7.66 -8.68 -23.10
N LEU A 162 6.86 -9.00 -22.08
CA LEU A 162 7.35 -9.07 -20.71
C LEU A 162 8.36 -10.21 -20.53
N THR A 163 8.07 -11.40 -21.09
CA THR A 163 9.01 -12.53 -21.09
C THR A 163 10.32 -12.15 -21.79
N TYR A 164 10.23 -11.50 -22.95
CA TYR A 164 11.39 -11.04 -23.72
C TYR A 164 12.23 -10.01 -22.97
N ILE A 165 11.62 -9.09 -22.22
CA ILE A 165 12.35 -8.06 -21.46
C ILE A 165 12.94 -8.66 -20.17
N MET A 166 12.16 -9.45 -19.45
CA MET A 166 12.52 -9.97 -18.13
C MET A 166 13.45 -11.18 -18.20
N ARG A 167 13.49 -11.91 -19.33
CA ARG A 167 14.37 -13.07 -19.56
C ARG A 167 14.29 -14.17 -18.50
N CYS A 168 13.16 -14.27 -17.81
CA CYS A 168 12.92 -15.21 -16.73
C CYS A 168 11.45 -15.63 -16.69
N ASN A 169 11.11 -16.50 -15.73
CA ASN A 169 9.75 -16.98 -15.57
C ASN A 169 8.77 -15.83 -15.26
N THR A 170 7.81 -15.64 -16.15
CA THR A 170 6.72 -14.67 -16.03
C THR A 170 5.40 -15.39 -15.86
N ASP A 171 4.51 -14.82 -15.06
CA ASP A 171 3.14 -15.28 -14.86
C ASP A 171 2.23 -14.05 -14.92
N VAL A 172 1.45 -13.95 -16.00
CA VAL A 172 0.55 -12.82 -16.24
C VAL A 172 -0.88 -13.31 -16.16
N THR A 173 -1.65 -12.69 -15.26
CA THR A 173 -3.07 -12.99 -15.05
C THR A 173 -3.87 -11.72 -15.25
N ASN A 174 -4.88 -11.78 -16.11
CA ASN A 174 -5.85 -10.69 -16.25
C ASN A 174 -6.80 -10.66 -15.04
N LEU A 175 -6.83 -9.54 -14.32
CA LEU A 175 -7.73 -9.27 -13.21
C LEU A 175 -8.88 -8.36 -13.68
N SER A 176 -9.82 -8.90 -14.46
CA SER A 176 -10.95 -8.13 -14.99
C SER A 176 -12.24 -8.22 -14.16
N SER A 177 -12.33 -9.13 -13.18
CA SER A 177 -13.48 -9.20 -12.27
C SER A 177 -13.23 -8.40 -10.99
N GLY A 178 -14.25 -7.66 -10.53
CA GLY A 178 -14.16 -6.86 -9.31
C GLY A 178 -13.74 -7.70 -8.09
N THR A 179 -14.29 -8.91 -7.96
CA THR A 179 -13.94 -9.88 -6.92
C THR A 179 -12.47 -10.32 -6.98
N ALA A 180 -11.95 -10.66 -8.16
CA ALA A 180 -10.55 -11.08 -8.28
C ALA A 180 -9.57 -9.93 -7.95
N ILE A 181 -9.87 -8.71 -8.40
CA ILE A 181 -9.07 -7.53 -8.06
C ILE A 181 -9.08 -7.31 -6.55
N LYS A 182 -10.26 -7.34 -5.91
CA LYS A 182 -10.43 -7.14 -4.47
C LYS A 182 -9.57 -8.13 -3.66
N ALA A 183 -9.66 -9.43 -3.97
CA ALA A 183 -8.86 -10.45 -3.29
C ALA A 183 -7.35 -10.28 -3.54
N VAL A 184 -6.94 -9.99 -4.78
CA VAL A 184 -5.52 -9.87 -5.15
C VAL A 184 -4.87 -8.63 -4.55
N VAL A 185 -5.56 -7.48 -4.49
CA VAL A 185 -5.01 -6.25 -3.90
C VAL A 185 -4.57 -6.48 -2.45
N LEU A 186 -5.39 -7.17 -1.64
CA LEU A 186 -4.99 -7.51 -0.27
C LEU A 186 -3.91 -8.57 -0.22
N TYR A 187 -3.94 -9.57 -1.10
CA TYR A 187 -2.87 -10.57 -1.17
C TYR A 187 -1.51 -9.89 -1.44
N ILE A 188 -1.44 -9.03 -2.45
CA ILE A 188 -0.24 -8.27 -2.81
C ILE A 188 0.16 -7.34 -1.66
N SER A 189 -0.79 -6.59 -1.10
CA SER A 189 -0.51 -5.68 0.01
C SER A 189 0.09 -6.44 1.20
N ASN A 190 -0.52 -7.57 1.61
CA ASN A 190 0.00 -8.40 2.70
C ASN A 190 1.37 -9.02 2.39
N TYR A 191 1.65 -9.30 1.12
CA TYR A 191 2.95 -9.81 0.68
C TYR A 191 4.03 -8.72 0.79
N ILE A 192 3.74 -7.51 0.30
CA ILE A 192 4.65 -6.35 0.36
C ILE A 192 4.87 -5.92 1.82
N THR A 193 3.80 -5.82 2.61
CA THR A 193 3.87 -5.41 4.03
C THR A 193 4.24 -6.55 4.96
N LYS A 194 4.61 -7.73 4.43
CA LYS A 194 4.96 -8.88 5.25
C LYS A 194 6.18 -8.51 6.10
N THR A 195 6.01 -8.54 7.43
CA THR A 195 7.11 -8.30 8.35
C THR A 195 8.24 -9.29 8.03
N SER A 196 9.42 -8.76 7.76
CA SER A 196 10.58 -9.54 7.30
C SER A 196 11.09 -10.52 8.36
N LEU A 197 10.82 -10.25 9.65
CA LEU A 197 11.15 -11.15 10.75
C LEU A 197 10.07 -12.22 10.97
N ARG A 198 10.44 -13.47 10.69
CA ARG A 198 9.60 -14.63 11.04
C ARG A 198 9.54 -14.77 12.56
N THR A 199 8.36 -15.12 13.09
CA THR A 199 8.11 -15.24 14.54
C THR A 199 9.12 -16.13 15.27
N HIS A 200 9.56 -17.24 14.67
CA HIS A 200 10.56 -18.12 15.29
C HIS A 200 11.93 -17.45 15.44
N VAL A 201 12.33 -16.58 14.51
CA VAL A 201 13.58 -15.81 14.59
C VAL A 201 13.49 -14.81 15.75
N VAL A 202 12.32 -14.19 15.93
CA VAL A 202 12.07 -13.29 17.07
C VAL A 202 12.22 -14.05 18.39
N PHE A 203 11.60 -15.23 18.51
CA PHE A 203 11.72 -16.05 19.72
C PHE A 203 13.13 -16.58 19.95
N GLU A 204 13.86 -16.94 18.90
CA GLU A 204 15.27 -17.33 18.97
C GLU A 204 16.13 -16.20 19.53
N VAL A 205 15.96 -14.98 19.01
CA VAL A 205 16.68 -13.78 19.47
C VAL A 205 16.36 -13.47 20.94
N ILE A 206 15.09 -13.56 21.34
CA ILE A 206 14.69 -13.38 22.73
C ILE A 206 15.38 -14.42 23.61
N ARG A 207 15.26 -15.72 23.28
CA ARG A 207 15.87 -16.82 24.04
C ARG A 207 17.38 -16.62 24.18
N ASP A 208 18.06 -16.31 23.09
CA ASP A 208 19.51 -16.12 23.07
C ASP A 208 19.95 -14.94 23.96
N ILE A 209 19.18 -13.85 24.01
CA ILE A 209 19.51 -12.70 24.86
C ILE A 209 19.22 -12.99 26.33
N PHE A 210 18.12 -13.67 26.63
CA PHE A 210 17.83 -14.10 28.00
C PHE A 210 18.92 -15.05 28.52
N ALA A 211 19.36 -16.01 27.69
CA ALA A 211 20.46 -16.91 28.04
C ALA A 211 21.82 -16.19 28.23
N LYS A 212 22.07 -15.11 27.47
CA LYS A 212 23.34 -14.35 27.50
C LYS A 212 23.34 -13.14 28.45
N SER A 213 22.19 -12.77 29.02
CA SER A 213 22.04 -11.57 29.86
C SER A 213 21.61 -11.91 31.29
N VAL A 214 21.96 -13.10 31.77
CA VAL A 214 21.71 -13.55 33.15
C VAL A 214 22.21 -12.51 34.16
N ASP A 215 23.39 -11.95 33.95
CA ASP A 215 23.98 -10.91 34.80
C ASP A 215 23.09 -9.65 34.92
N ILE A 216 22.33 -9.29 33.87
CA ILE A 216 21.40 -8.15 33.90
C ILE A 216 20.15 -8.52 34.70
N VAL A 217 19.66 -9.75 34.51
CA VAL A 217 18.49 -10.27 35.22
C VAL A 217 18.78 -10.37 36.72
N GLU A 218 19.97 -10.85 37.09
CA GLU A 218 20.44 -11.03 38.46
C GLU A 218 21.03 -9.76 39.10
N SER A 219 21.25 -8.68 38.33
CA SER A 219 21.78 -7.42 38.86
C SER A 219 20.89 -6.77 39.93
N HIS A 220 21.43 -5.87 40.75
CA HIS A 220 20.65 -5.06 41.70
C HIS A 220 19.99 -3.81 41.07
N LEU A 221 19.93 -3.73 39.73
CA LEU A 221 19.30 -2.60 39.06
C LEU A 221 17.78 -2.59 39.30
N PRO A 222 17.13 -1.40 39.29
CA PRO A 222 15.67 -1.31 39.29
C PRO A 222 15.07 -2.09 38.11
N GLU A 223 13.92 -2.74 38.32
CA GLU A 223 13.27 -3.60 37.32
C GLU A 223 13.04 -2.88 35.98
N LYS A 224 12.63 -1.61 36.02
CA LYS A 224 12.42 -0.78 34.83
C LYS A 224 13.69 -0.61 34.00
N GLU A 225 14.84 -0.48 34.66
CA GLU A 225 16.14 -0.33 34.00
C GLU A 225 16.65 -1.67 33.45
N LYS A 226 16.41 -2.78 34.15
CA LYS A 226 16.67 -4.14 33.63
C LYS A 226 15.87 -4.40 32.35
N ALA A 227 14.57 -4.12 32.38
CA ALA A 227 13.68 -4.29 31.24
C ALA A 227 14.11 -3.43 30.05
N ARG A 228 14.45 -2.16 30.27
CA ARG A 228 14.92 -1.25 29.23
C ARG A 228 16.19 -1.77 28.55
N ARG A 229 17.17 -2.27 29.33
CA ARG A 229 18.42 -2.82 28.80
C ARG A 229 18.21 -4.12 28.03
N LEU A 230 17.38 -5.02 28.54
CA LEU A 230 17.03 -6.28 27.86
C LEU A 230 16.31 -5.98 26.54
N MET A 231 15.30 -5.10 26.56
CA MET A 231 14.60 -4.69 25.34
C MET A 231 15.55 -4.03 24.34
N GLY A 232 16.46 -3.16 24.79
CA GLY A 232 17.46 -2.55 23.91
C GLY A 232 18.35 -3.60 23.22
N LYS A 233 18.83 -4.60 23.97
CA LYS A 233 19.58 -5.72 23.38
C LYS A 233 18.74 -6.52 22.38
N ILE A 234 17.48 -6.79 22.70
CA ILE A 234 16.55 -7.53 21.82
C ILE A 234 16.35 -6.77 20.52
N VAL A 235 16.00 -5.48 20.58
CA VAL A 235 15.80 -4.64 19.40
C VAL A 235 17.06 -4.58 18.54
N ASN A 236 18.23 -4.39 19.15
CA ASN A 236 19.49 -4.33 18.41
C ASN A 236 19.82 -5.64 17.69
N LEU A 237 19.61 -6.80 18.35
CA LEU A 237 19.87 -8.09 17.72
C LEU A 237 18.81 -8.43 16.65
N LEU A 238 17.55 -8.05 16.87
CA LEU A 238 16.49 -8.18 15.87
C LEU A 238 16.79 -7.36 14.61
N ALA A 239 17.32 -6.14 14.77
CA ALA A 239 17.71 -5.29 13.65
C ALA A 239 18.82 -5.95 12.79
N VAL A 240 19.79 -6.61 13.42
CA VAL A 240 20.86 -7.33 12.71
C VAL A 240 20.36 -8.60 12.00
N LYS A 241 19.30 -9.23 12.53
CA LYS A 241 18.68 -10.42 11.94
C LYS A 241 17.67 -10.10 10.83
N LEU A 242 17.48 -8.81 10.52
CA LEU A 242 16.62 -8.37 9.45
C LEU A 242 17.31 -8.60 8.09
N GLU A 243 16.91 -9.64 7.38
CA GLU A 243 17.35 -9.84 6.00
C GLU A 243 16.59 -8.90 5.07
N LEU A 244 17.32 -8.11 4.29
CA LEU A 244 16.77 -7.25 3.24
C LEU A 244 17.05 -7.89 1.87
N GLY A 245 16.09 -7.79 0.95
CA GLY A 245 16.27 -8.31 -0.39
C GLY A 245 17.38 -7.58 -1.15
N ALA A 246 18.28 -8.31 -1.81
CA ALA A 246 19.36 -7.72 -2.61
C ALA A 246 18.88 -6.69 -3.66
N PRO A 247 17.71 -6.86 -4.32
CA PRO A 247 17.17 -5.84 -5.22
C PRO A 247 16.82 -4.53 -4.52
N MET A 248 16.22 -4.59 -3.32
CA MET A 248 15.88 -3.42 -2.51
C MET A 248 17.16 -2.67 -2.08
N LEU A 249 18.18 -3.40 -1.64
CA LEU A 249 19.49 -2.80 -1.31
C LEU A 249 20.12 -2.14 -2.53
N SER A 250 20.10 -2.80 -3.69
CA SER A 250 20.67 -2.25 -4.94
C SER A 250 19.96 -0.96 -5.34
N MET A 251 18.62 -0.93 -5.24
CA MET A 251 17.80 0.25 -5.50
C MET A 251 18.20 1.43 -4.59
N TYR A 252 18.33 1.21 -3.27
CA TYR A 252 18.79 2.25 -2.35
C TYR A 252 20.22 2.72 -2.63
N LEU A 253 21.14 1.79 -2.92
CA LEU A 253 22.54 2.12 -3.24
C LEU A 253 22.67 2.94 -4.53
N LEU A 254 21.76 2.75 -5.48
CA LEU A 254 21.68 3.52 -6.73
C LEU A 254 20.92 4.86 -6.57
N GLY A 255 20.44 5.18 -5.37
CA GLY A 255 19.72 6.44 -5.10
C GLY A 255 18.30 6.48 -5.68
N HIS A 256 17.71 5.32 -6.00
CA HIS A 256 16.32 5.25 -6.45
C HIS A 256 15.36 5.38 -5.25
N PRO A 257 14.18 5.99 -5.44
CA PRO A 257 13.18 6.06 -4.39
C PRO A 257 12.59 4.68 -4.12
N ASP A 258 12.12 4.45 -2.90
CA ASP A 258 11.48 3.21 -2.47
C ASP A 258 9.99 3.11 -2.79
N HIS A 259 9.40 4.21 -3.25
CA HIS A 259 8.04 4.25 -3.78
C HIS A 259 7.87 5.42 -4.74
N TYR A 260 6.88 5.31 -5.62
CA TYR A 260 6.40 6.41 -6.46
C TYR A 260 4.95 6.67 -6.06
N THR A 261 4.63 7.92 -5.73
CA THR A 261 3.27 8.31 -5.39
C THR A 261 2.96 9.68 -5.95
N ASP A 262 1.79 9.80 -6.53
CA ASP A 262 1.13 11.04 -6.96
C ASP A 262 0.36 11.70 -5.80
N HIS A 263 0.20 11.00 -4.68
CA HIS A 263 -0.56 11.45 -3.51
C HIS A 263 0.34 11.83 -2.33
N GLN A 264 -0.16 12.74 -1.50
CA GLN A 264 0.44 13.10 -0.22
C GLN A 264 -0.47 12.65 0.92
N PHE A 265 0.07 11.86 1.83
CA PHE A 265 -0.69 11.31 2.95
C PHE A 265 -0.46 12.14 4.22
N VAL A 266 -1.54 12.67 4.79
CA VAL A 266 -1.48 13.48 6.02
C VAL A 266 -1.86 12.60 7.22
N PRO A 267 -0.97 12.40 8.20
CA PRO A 267 -1.28 11.62 9.41
C PRO A 267 -2.53 12.15 10.14
N PHE A 268 -3.50 11.28 10.39
CA PHE A 268 -4.77 11.64 11.03
C PHE A 268 -5.19 10.63 12.12
N TYR A 269 -5.01 11.02 13.39
CA TYR A 269 -5.33 10.22 14.57
C TYR A 269 -6.81 10.29 14.96
N TRP A 270 -7.66 9.73 14.10
CA TRP A 270 -9.12 9.91 14.11
C TRP A 270 -9.84 9.46 15.39
N LYS A 271 -9.38 8.40 16.05
CA LYS A 271 -10.08 7.84 17.23
C LYS A 271 -10.23 8.84 18.36
N SER A 272 -9.24 9.69 18.58
CA SER A 272 -9.28 10.73 19.62
C SER A 272 -10.45 11.71 19.41
N PHE A 273 -10.77 12.02 18.15
CA PHE A 273 -11.88 12.90 17.80
C PHE A 273 -13.23 12.20 18.01
N VAL A 274 -13.36 10.95 17.58
CA VAL A 274 -14.58 10.16 17.77
C VAL A 274 -14.86 9.95 19.26
N HIS A 275 -13.83 9.59 20.03
CA HIS A 275 -13.94 9.44 21.48
C HIS A 275 -14.39 10.76 22.12
N LYS A 276 -13.79 11.90 21.74
CA LYS A 276 -14.21 13.21 22.27
C LYS A 276 -15.66 13.57 21.95
N ALA A 277 -16.12 13.23 20.75
CA ALA A 277 -17.50 13.42 20.34
C ALA A 277 -18.49 12.55 21.14
N GLN A 278 -18.12 11.31 21.43
CA GLN A 278 -18.91 10.37 22.22
C GLN A 278 -18.91 10.70 23.72
N GLN A 279 -17.76 11.11 24.27
CA GLN A 279 -17.56 11.44 25.68
C GLN A 279 -18.57 12.46 26.21
N TYR A 280 -19.05 13.37 25.35
CA TYR A 280 -20.11 14.33 25.71
C TYR A 280 -21.42 13.66 26.18
N TRP A 281 -21.69 12.44 25.72
CA TRP A 281 -22.91 11.68 26.01
C TRP A 281 -22.69 10.52 26.98
N SER A 282 -21.44 10.15 27.26
CA SER A 282 -21.10 9.12 28.24
C SER A 282 -21.33 9.65 29.66
N GLN A 283 -21.83 8.79 30.55
CA GLN A 283 -21.90 9.10 31.99
C GLN A 283 -20.48 9.02 32.58
N GLU A 284 -20.20 9.82 33.62
CA GLU A 284 -18.84 10.07 34.15
C GLU A 284 -18.09 8.81 34.66
N ASP A 285 -18.75 7.64 34.77
CA ASP A 285 -18.22 6.43 35.42
C ASP A 285 -17.65 5.33 34.49
N ASP A 286 -17.73 5.45 33.16
CA ASP A 286 -17.47 4.29 32.25
C ASP A 286 -16.05 4.16 31.64
N HIS A 287 -15.06 5.01 31.98
CA HIS A 287 -13.71 4.88 31.38
C HIS A 287 -12.52 5.14 32.33
N GLU A 288 -11.74 4.08 32.59
CA GLU A 288 -10.36 4.11 33.11
C GLU A 288 -9.30 4.56 32.08
N ASP A 289 -9.69 4.95 30.86
CA ASP A 289 -8.74 5.41 29.84
C ASP A 289 -8.54 6.93 29.96
N HIS A 290 -7.69 7.34 30.89
CA HIS A 290 -7.32 8.75 31.05
C HIS A 290 -6.88 9.34 29.71
N ASP A 291 -7.58 10.38 29.23
CA ASP A 291 -7.21 11.18 28.06
C ASP A 291 -5.71 11.54 28.14
N LYS A 292 -4.89 10.89 27.31
CA LYS A 292 -3.44 11.16 27.24
C LYS A 292 -3.24 12.55 26.63
N VAL A 293 -3.20 13.55 27.49
CA VAL A 293 -2.89 14.93 27.12
C VAL A 293 -1.38 15.14 27.13
N LEU A 294 -0.88 15.85 26.12
CA LEU A 294 0.48 16.36 26.12
C LEU A 294 0.53 17.56 27.07
N LEU A 295 1.46 17.54 28.02
CA LEU A 295 1.67 18.67 28.93
C LEU A 295 2.61 19.66 28.24
N VAL A 296 2.07 20.83 27.89
CA VAL A 296 2.82 21.89 27.22
C VAL A 296 3.04 23.03 28.21
N ARG A 297 4.31 23.40 28.42
CA ARG A 297 4.65 24.56 29.25
C ARG A 297 4.64 25.82 28.39
N GLN A 298 3.76 26.77 28.70
CA GLN A 298 3.73 28.09 28.06
C GLN A 298 3.68 29.20 29.09
N ARG A 299 4.59 30.17 28.98
CA ARG A 299 4.66 31.35 29.88
C ARG A 299 4.71 30.98 31.37
N GLY A 300 5.38 29.87 31.70
CA GLY A 300 5.49 29.36 33.07
C GLY A 300 4.32 28.50 33.55
N GLU A 301 3.20 28.43 32.82
CA GLU A 301 2.06 27.58 33.15
C GLU A 301 2.09 26.25 32.39
N LEU A 302 1.72 25.16 33.05
CA LEU A 302 1.54 23.85 32.44
C LEU A 302 0.11 23.74 31.92
N LYS A 303 -0.07 23.51 30.62
CA LYS A 303 -1.40 23.32 30.00
C LYS A 303 -1.47 21.96 29.35
N GLY A 304 -2.57 21.24 29.61
CA GLY A 304 -2.89 20.02 28.87
C GLY A 304 -3.29 20.36 27.44
N TYR A 305 -2.76 19.62 26.48
CA TYR A 305 -3.05 19.77 25.07
C TYR A 305 -3.42 18.42 24.46
N SER A 306 -4.48 18.44 23.65
CA SER A 306 -4.88 17.34 22.78
C SER A 306 -5.06 17.88 21.35
N PRO A 307 -4.60 17.17 20.30
CA PRO A 307 -4.84 17.55 18.91
C PRO A 307 -6.31 17.78 18.55
N VAL A 308 -7.24 17.18 19.30
CA VAL A 308 -8.68 17.41 19.14
C VAL A 308 -9.06 18.88 19.38
N MET A 309 -8.32 19.57 20.26
CA MET A 309 -8.55 20.98 20.57
C MET A 309 -8.35 21.89 19.35
N ASP A 310 -7.44 21.54 18.43
CA ASP A 310 -7.18 22.34 17.22
C ASP A 310 -8.44 22.41 16.33
N TYR A 311 -9.26 21.35 16.29
CA TYR A 311 -10.53 21.33 15.57
C TYR A 311 -11.68 21.94 16.39
N THR A 312 -11.84 21.56 17.67
CA THR A 312 -12.99 21.98 18.49
C THR A 312 -12.95 23.46 18.87
N HIS A 313 -11.75 24.06 18.90
CA HIS A 313 -11.53 25.49 19.17
C HIS A 313 -11.08 26.27 17.92
N ARG A 314 -11.38 25.76 16.72
CA ARG A 314 -11.18 26.48 15.45
C ARG A 314 -11.94 27.82 15.43
N SER A 315 -11.56 28.75 14.56
CA SER A 315 -12.28 30.04 14.43
C SER A 315 -13.74 29.86 14.01
N GLU A 316 -14.60 30.80 14.37
CA GLU A 316 -16.02 30.80 13.96
C GLU A 316 -16.23 30.78 12.45
N SER A 317 -15.33 31.36 11.67
CA SER A 317 -15.39 31.32 10.20
C SER A 317 -15.22 29.92 9.60
N LEU A 318 -14.84 28.93 10.41
CA LEU A 318 -14.67 27.52 10.02
C LEU A 318 -15.72 26.61 10.67
N ASN A 319 -16.82 27.16 11.23
CA ASN A 319 -17.86 26.39 11.91
C ASN A 319 -18.44 25.27 11.03
N GLU A 320 -18.71 25.58 9.77
CA GLU A 320 -19.31 24.64 8.80
C GLU A 320 -18.33 23.60 8.24
N MET A 321 -17.03 23.67 8.59
CA MET A 321 -16.05 22.70 8.11
C MET A 321 -16.13 21.42 8.95
N ASN A 322 -16.39 20.29 8.30
CA ASN A 322 -16.33 18.98 8.94
C ASN A 322 -14.90 18.52 9.20
N LEU A 323 -14.75 17.50 10.04
CA LEU A 323 -13.46 17.03 10.52
C LEU A 323 -12.60 16.43 9.41
N TYR A 324 -13.20 15.69 8.46
CA TYR A 324 -12.47 15.12 7.33
C TYR A 324 -11.86 16.22 6.45
N THR A 325 -12.65 17.24 6.12
CA THR A 325 -12.20 18.42 5.35
C THR A 325 -11.15 19.22 6.11
N TRP A 326 -11.31 19.34 7.43
CA TRP A 326 -10.30 19.98 8.28
C TRP A 326 -8.98 19.20 8.26
N ALA A 327 -9.01 17.88 8.42
CA ALA A 327 -7.80 17.05 8.38
C ALA A 327 -7.10 17.10 7.01
N HIS A 328 -7.88 17.30 5.94
CA HIS A 328 -7.40 17.47 4.58
C HIS A 328 -6.74 18.83 4.31
N GLN A 329 -7.37 19.92 4.77
CA GLN A 329 -6.99 21.28 4.34
C GLN A 329 -6.28 22.12 5.42
N CYS A 330 -6.43 21.79 6.69
CA CYS A 330 -5.96 22.63 7.78
C CYS A 330 -4.62 22.15 8.33
N LYS A 331 -3.71 23.11 8.54
CA LYS A 331 -2.44 22.88 9.24
C LYS A 331 -2.26 23.93 10.33
N ARG A 332 -1.91 23.52 11.54
CA ARG A 332 -1.49 24.45 12.60
C ARG A 332 -0.09 24.99 12.28
N VAL A 333 0.07 26.31 12.34
CA VAL A 333 1.33 27.01 12.04
C VAL A 333 1.66 27.98 13.16
N ALA A 334 2.92 27.98 13.61
CA ALA A 334 3.41 28.93 14.60
C ALA A 334 3.49 30.35 14.01
N LEU A 335 3.26 31.36 14.85
CA LEU A 335 3.47 32.75 14.46
C LEU A 335 4.96 33.03 14.31
N ALA A 336 5.35 33.65 13.20
CA ALA A 336 6.74 34.03 12.96
C ALA A 336 7.22 35.04 14.02
N LYS A 337 8.37 34.78 14.66
CA LYS A 337 9.02 35.75 15.55
C LYS A 337 9.49 36.94 14.71
N ARG A 338 9.16 38.19 15.11
CA ARG A 338 9.79 39.37 14.48
C ARG A 338 11.28 39.32 14.75
N LYS A 339 12.11 39.22 13.71
CA LYS A 339 13.53 39.59 13.83
C LYS A 339 13.57 41.08 14.15
N SER A 340 13.97 41.43 15.37
CA SER A 340 14.43 42.79 15.67
C SER A 340 15.59 43.07 14.73
N SER A 341 15.44 44.04 13.83
CA SER A 341 16.49 44.49 12.93
C SER A 341 17.60 45.16 13.75
N VAL A 342 18.56 44.37 14.22
CA VAL A 342 19.91 44.84 14.49
C VAL A 342 20.74 44.32 13.32
N LEU A 343 21.21 45.26 12.50
CA LEU A 343 22.11 45.03 11.40
C LEU A 343 23.42 44.43 11.93
N THR A 344 23.70 43.18 11.59
CA THR A 344 25.07 42.71 11.39
C THR A 344 25.04 41.59 10.36
N ASP A 345 25.61 41.88 9.19
CA ASP A 345 25.94 40.92 8.15
C ASP A 345 26.85 39.83 8.70
N ASN A 346 26.45 38.56 8.59
CA ASN A 346 27.18 37.56 7.82
C ASN A 346 26.62 36.13 7.96
N ALA A 347 26.80 35.39 6.87
CA ALA A 347 26.88 33.93 6.71
C ALA A 347 25.59 33.12 6.52
N LYS A 348 25.64 32.36 5.40
CA LYS A 348 24.75 31.28 4.96
C LYS A 348 24.95 30.02 5.81
N SER A 349 23.89 29.23 6.00
CA SER A 349 23.82 27.80 5.65
C SER A 349 22.48 27.17 6.07
N ASP A 350 21.97 26.27 5.23
CA ASP A 350 20.86 25.36 5.50
C ASP A 350 21.13 24.45 6.71
N ASN A 351 20.06 24.14 7.46
CA ASN A 351 19.72 22.81 7.95
C ASN A 351 18.35 22.85 8.66
N ASP A 352 17.39 22.11 8.11
CA ASP A 352 16.16 21.71 8.78
C ASP A 352 16.50 20.70 9.89
N LEU A 353 16.42 21.14 11.15
CA LEU A 353 16.26 20.28 12.30
C LEU A 353 15.26 20.95 13.25
N ASP A 354 14.13 20.27 13.46
CA ASP A 354 13.16 20.57 14.51
C ASP A 354 13.87 20.49 15.87
N ASP A 355 14.11 21.64 16.48
CA ASP A 355 14.57 21.75 17.86
C ASP A 355 13.54 22.58 18.64
N ASP A 356 12.71 21.88 19.42
CA ASP A 356 11.73 22.43 20.35
C ASP A 356 12.46 22.99 21.59
N ASP A 357 13.16 24.12 21.42
CA ASP A 357 13.64 24.93 22.54
C ASP A 357 12.86 26.26 22.63
N VAL A 358 11.85 26.26 23.50
CA VAL A 358 11.03 27.45 23.77
C VAL A 358 11.69 28.27 24.87
N GLY A 359 12.67 29.09 24.47
CA GLY A 359 13.26 30.11 25.32
C GLY A 359 12.22 31.11 25.86
N ASP A 360 12.29 31.36 27.16
CA ASP A 360 11.43 32.23 27.96
C ASP A 360 11.65 33.71 27.58
N VAL A 361 10.62 34.38 27.03
CA VAL A 361 10.67 35.84 26.76
C VAL A 361 9.34 36.51 27.11
N LYS A 362 9.43 37.44 28.07
CA LYS A 362 8.42 38.44 28.43
C LYS A 362 8.14 39.37 27.25
N GLN A 363 7.03 39.21 26.53
CA GLN A 363 6.47 40.27 25.66
C GLN A 363 4.94 40.33 25.74
N SER A 364 4.46 41.57 25.84
CA SER A 364 3.08 42.07 25.92
C SER A 364 2.16 41.52 24.81
N PRO A 365 0.82 41.43 24.99
CA PRO A 365 -0.08 40.72 24.08
C PRO A 365 -0.20 41.45 22.73
N CYS A 366 0.51 40.95 21.72
CA CYS A 366 0.39 41.45 20.36
C CYS A 366 -0.97 41.04 19.77
N MET A 367 -1.90 41.99 19.74
CA MET A 367 -3.08 41.90 18.88
C MET A 367 -2.63 41.75 17.42
N LEU A 368 -3.11 40.69 16.78
CA LEU A 368 -2.88 40.28 15.39
C LEU A 368 -3.14 41.41 14.39
N LYS A 369 -2.13 42.21 14.03
CA LYS A 369 -2.24 43.18 12.93
C LYS A 369 -1.83 42.62 11.56
N HIS A 370 -1.19 41.45 11.49
CA HIS A 370 -0.81 40.80 10.23
C HIS A 370 -1.18 39.32 10.29
N LYS A 371 -2.45 38.99 10.00
CA LYS A 371 -2.83 37.61 9.71
C LYS A 371 -2.31 37.26 8.32
N PRO A 372 -1.50 36.20 8.15
CA PRO A 372 -1.16 35.74 6.81
C PRO A 372 -2.43 35.36 6.04
N LYS A 373 -2.40 35.49 4.71
CA LYS A 373 -3.50 35.11 3.82
C LYS A 373 -3.92 33.65 4.16
N ASN A 374 -5.22 33.43 4.41
CA ASN A 374 -5.81 32.14 4.83
C ASN A 374 -5.44 31.67 6.27
N GLY A 375 -5.04 32.58 7.16
CA GLY A 375 -4.78 32.30 8.57
C GLY A 375 -5.97 32.59 9.49
N HIS A 376 -6.36 31.60 10.30
CA HIS A 376 -7.48 31.64 11.23
C HIS A 376 -7.01 31.47 12.69
N ALA A 377 -7.39 32.39 13.57
CA ALA A 377 -7.00 32.35 14.98
C ALA A 377 -7.87 31.35 15.76
N PHE A 378 -7.31 30.71 16.77
CA PHE A 378 -8.06 29.84 17.69
C PHE A 378 -8.91 30.65 18.69
N MET A 379 -9.92 30.00 19.26
CA MET A 379 -10.78 30.55 20.31
C MET A 379 -10.08 30.61 21.68
N ASP A 380 -10.68 31.34 22.62
CA ASP A 380 -10.13 31.75 23.92
C ASP A 380 -9.65 30.61 24.81
N ASN A 381 -10.22 29.41 24.66
CA ASN A 381 -9.88 28.23 25.45
C ASN A 381 -8.77 27.35 24.84
N HIS A 382 -8.20 27.74 23.70
CA HIS A 382 -7.15 26.97 23.05
C HIS A 382 -5.75 27.26 23.64
N PRO A 383 -4.97 26.24 24.06
CA PRO A 383 -3.64 26.45 24.63
C PRO A 383 -2.69 27.26 23.74
N PHE A 384 -2.83 27.15 22.42
CA PHE A 384 -1.97 27.82 21.44
C PHE A 384 -2.57 29.09 20.81
N LYS A 385 -3.67 29.65 21.34
CA LYS A 385 -4.35 30.82 20.75
C LYS A 385 -3.41 32.00 20.42
N LEU A 386 -2.46 32.28 21.31
CA LEU A 386 -1.55 33.43 21.17
C LEU A 386 -0.27 33.11 20.39
N THR A 387 0.02 31.84 20.12
CA THR A 387 1.30 31.39 19.55
C THR A 387 1.15 30.79 18.17
N HIS A 388 -0.04 30.28 17.82
CA HIS A 388 -0.31 29.57 16.57
C HIS A 388 -1.63 30.03 15.93
N PHE A 389 -1.79 29.70 14.65
CA PHE A 389 -3.02 29.85 13.90
C PHE A 389 -3.25 28.62 13.00
N LEU A 390 -4.49 28.42 12.54
CA LEU A 390 -4.82 27.44 11.51
C LEU A 390 -4.65 28.07 10.14
N ARG A 391 -3.81 27.46 9.29
CA ARG A 391 -3.73 27.77 7.87
C ARG A 391 -4.66 26.84 7.12
N VAL A 392 -5.55 27.40 6.31
CA VAL A 392 -6.42 26.64 5.40
C VAL A 392 -5.79 26.65 4.01
N ASN A 393 -5.42 25.47 3.53
CA ASN A 393 -4.91 25.26 2.18
C ASN A 393 -6.08 25.11 1.20
N GLN A 394 -5.81 25.38 -0.08
CA GLN A 394 -6.76 25.06 -1.14
C GLN A 394 -6.98 23.55 -1.19
N TYR A 395 -8.18 23.15 -1.61
CA TYR A 395 -8.50 21.75 -1.79
C TYR A 395 -7.58 21.15 -2.86
N ASN A 396 -6.90 20.06 -2.51
CA ASN A 396 -6.06 19.30 -3.43
C ASN A 396 -6.48 17.84 -3.36
N GLU A 397 -7.01 17.28 -4.45
CA GLU A 397 -7.48 15.89 -4.49
C GLU A 397 -6.38 14.85 -4.22
N ASN A 398 -5.12 15.20 -4.46
CA ASN A 398 -3.97 14.33 -4.23
C ASN A 398 -3.55 14.27 -2.75
N VAL A 399 -4.13 15.10 -1.89
CA VAL A 399 -3.89 15.02 -0.44
C VAL A 399 -4.91 14.06 0.17
N ILE A 400 -4.47 13.10 0.98
CA ILE A 400 -5.38 12.11 1.58
C ILE A 400 -5.08 12.00 3.09
N PRO A 401 -6.09 12.19 3.97
CA PRO A 401 -5.95 11.85 5.38
C PRO A 401 -5.66 10.36 5.57
N ASN A 402 -4.52 10.05 6.19
CA ASN A 402 -4.11 8.70 6.55
C ASN A 402 -4.57 8.38 7.98
N PHE A 403 -5.59 7.53 8.11
CA PHE A 403 -6.20 7.18 9.39
C PHE A 403 -5.29 6.32 10.26
N ILE A 404 -4.82 6.88 11.38
CA ILE A 404 -3.95 6.21 12.37
C ILE A 404 -4.73 5.92 13.65
N GLY A 405 -4.42 4.79 14.29
CA GLY A 405 -5.02 4.35 15.56
C GLY A 405 -5.96 3.15 15.43
N GLY A 406 -6.08 2.58 14.24
CA GLY A 406 -6.92 1.42 13.94
C GLY A 406 -7.74 1.63 12.67
N ILE A 407 -8.39 0.55 12.22
CA ILE A 407 -9.22 0.56 11.01
C ILE A 407 -10.55 1.25 11.31
N LEU A 408 -11.06 2.03 10.37
CA LEU A 408 -12.39 2.64 10.44
C LEU A 408 -13.48 1.55 10.49
N PRO A 409 -14.58 1.72 11.24
CA PRO A 409 -15.64 0.72 11.30
C PRO A 409 -16.27 0.46 9.93
N ARG A 410 -16.67 -0.80 9.67
CA ARG A 410 -17.38 -1.20 8.43
C ARG A 410 -18.88 -0.95 8.54
N ARG A 411 -19.55 -0.75 7.41
CA ARG A 411 -20.98 -0.33 7.36
C ARG A 411 -21.96 -1.47 7.61
N ASP A 412 -21.58 -2.65 7.16
CA ASP A 412 -22.39 -3.84 6.92
C ASP A 412 -22.30 -4.89 8.04
N SER A 413 -21.34 -4.78 8.95
CA SER A 413 -21.17 -5.70 10.09
C SER A 413 -20.55 -5.00 11.30
N GLY A 414 -20.77 -5.56 12.50
CA GLY A 414 -20.24 -5.04 13.77
C GLY A 414 -21.14 -4.01 14.44
N ASP A 415 -20.53 -3.12 15.22
CA ASP A 415 -21.24 -2.11 16.01
C ASP A 415 -21.73 -0.95 15.12
N ARG A 416 -23.04 -0.96 14.86
CA ARG A 416 -23.71 0.05 14.03
C ARG A 416 -23.70 1.44 14.68
N GLU A 417 -23.83 1.52 16.00
CA GLU A 417 -23.81 2.81 16.72
C GLU A 417 -22.42 3.43 16.65
N TYR A 418 -21.37 2.61 16.83
CA TYR A 418 -20.00 3.06 16.65
C TYR A 418 -19.73 3.53 15.22
N TYR A 419 -20.15 2.78 14.20
CA TYR A 419 -20.06 3.21 12.79
C TYR A 419 -20.72 4.57 12.57
N CYS A 420 -21.97 4.72 13.00
CA CYS A 420 -22.74 5.95 12.81
C CYS A 420 -22.08 7.14 13.51
N SER A 421 -21.64 6.95 14.76
CA SER A 421 -20.94 8.00 15.52
C SER A 421 -19.61 8.41 14.89
N ALA A 422 -18.84 7.46 14.35
CA ALA A 422 -17.58 7.74 13.67
C ALA A 422 -17.79 8.52 12.36
N MET A 423 -18.75 8.11 11.53
CA MET A 423 -19.04 8.81 10.27
C MET A 423 -19.63 10.21 10.50
N LEU A 424 -20.50 10.38 11.51
CA LEU A 424 -20.98 11.69 11.93
C LEU A 424 -19.83 12.58 12.42
N ALA A 425 -18.94 12.06 13.26
CA ALA A 425 -17.78 12.82 13.74
C ALA A 425 -16.84 13.24 12.60
N LEU A 426 -16.74 12.47 11.52
CA LEU A 426 -15.91 12.79 10.36
C LEU A 426 -16.57 13.83 9.43
N PHE A 427 -17.85 13.66 9.12
CA PHE A 427 -18.50 14.37 8.00
C PHE A 427 -19.53 15.43 8.42
N LYS A 428 -20.04 15.39 9.64
CA LYS A 428 -20.87 16.47 10.18
C LYS A 428 -20.00 17.48 10.93
N PRO A 429 -20.14 18.79 10.73
CA PRO A 429 -19.40 19.78 11.51
C PRO A 429 -19.79 19.76 12.99
N TRP A 430 -18.82 19.85 13.91
CA TRP A 430 -19.07 19.83 15.36
C TRP A 430 -17.96 20.51 16.15
N ARG A 431 -18.27 20.94 17.37
CA ARG A 431 -17.32 21.36 18.43
C ARG A 431 -17.44 20.49 19.67
N ASN A 432 -18.63 19.95 19.94
CA ASN A 432 -18.87 18.93 20.96
C ASN A 432 -19.95 17.93 20.49
N GLY A 433 -20.23 16.91 21.30
CA GLY A 433 -21.18 15.85 20.92
C GLY A 433 -22.64 16.32 20.73
N SER A 434 -23.05 17.46 21.31
CA SER A 434 -24.41 18.03 21.11
C SER A 434 -24.68 18.51 19.69
N ASP A 435 -23.62 18.85 18.94
CA ASP A 435 -23.76 19.24 17.55
C ASP A 435 -24.11 18.03 16.66
N LEU A 436 -23.72 16.82 17.09
CA LEU A 436 -23.85 15.61 16.28
C LEU A 436 -25.21 14.92 16.43
N LYS A 437 -25.74 14.86 17.66
CA LYS A 437 -27.04 14.24 17.96
C LYS A 437 -27.76 14.97 19.10
N THR A 438 -29.00 14.62 19.37
CA THR A 438 -29.76 15.02 20.56
C THR A 438 -29.65 13.96 21.66
N LYS A 439 -30.08 14.30 22.88
CA LYS A 439 -30.02 13.38 24.03
C LYS A 439 -30.89 12.14 23.83
N SER A 440 -32.06 12.30 23.21
CA SER A 440 -33.07 11.26 23.01
C SER A 440 -32.85 10.39 21.78
N GLU A 441 -32.08 10.86 20.79
CA GLU A 441 -31.82 10.10 19.56
C GLU A 441 -30.56 9.23 19.68
N SER A 442 -30.61 8.04 19.07
CA SER A 442 -29.46 7.16 18.84
C SER A 442 -28.50 7.74 17.80
N TRP A 443 -27.27 7.20 17.73
CA TRP A 443 -26.34 7.59 16.67
C TRP A 443 -26.86 7.16 15.29
N HIS A 444 -27.56 6.03 15.20
CA HIS A 444 -28.17 5.57 13.96
C HIS A 444 -29.26 6.53 13.44
N GLU A 445 -30.15 7.03 14.30
CA GLU A 445 -31.18 7.99 13.92
C GLU A 445 -30.56 9.32 13.48
N ALA A 446 -29.59 9.84 14.23
CA ALA A 446 -28.87 11.06 13.88
C ALA A 446 -28.14 10.92 12.52
N PHE A 447 -27.55 9.77 12.26
CA PHE A 447 -26.88 9.46 10.98
C PHE A 447 -27.89 9.44 9.84
N SER A 448 -29.02 8.75 10.02
CA SER A 448 -30.06 8.62 8.99
C SER A 448 -30.74 9.94 8.65
N ARG A 449 -30.77 10.88 9.59
CA ARG A 449 -31.31 12.24 9.40
C ARG A 449 -30.32 13.20 8.74
N HIS A 450 -29.02 12.91 8.78
CA HIS A 450 -28.01 13.79 8.21
C HIS A 450 -27.86 13.56 6.70
N ASN A 451 -27.89 14.65 5.94
CA ASN A 451 -27.72 14.61 4.50
C ASN A 451 -26.23 14.68 4.15
N PHE A 452 -25.63 13.53 3.87
CA PHE A 452 -24.27 13.45 3.34
C PHE A 452 -24.23 13.87 1.88
N SER A 453 -23.17 14.60 1.50
CA SER A 453 -22.89 14.92 0.10
C SER A 453 -22.52 13.67 -0.71
N ALA A 454 -22.61 13.78 -2.04
CA ALA A 454 -22.18 12.71 -2.96
C ALA A 454 -20.74 12.26 -2.70
N ARG A 455 -19.84 13.21 -2.39
CA ARG A 455 -18.44 12.92 -2.10
C ARG A 455 -18.27 12.17 -0.78
N GLU A 456 -19.02 12.53 0.26
CA GLU A 456 -18.94 11.86 1.57
C GLU A 456 -19.50 10.44 1.49
N MET A 457 -20.59 10.23 0.75
CA MET A 457 -21.10 8.89 0.47
C MET A 457 -20.05 8.03 -0.27
N GLN A 458 -19.41 8.58 -1.30
CA GLN A 458 -18.33 7.90 -2.01
C GLN A 458 -17.14 7.57 -1.09
N LEU A 459 -16.78 8.47 -0.16
CA LEU A 459 -15.72 8.22 0.82
C LEU A 459 -16.10 7.09 1.78
N MET A 460 -17.35 7.05 2.24
CA MET A 460 -17.85 5.95 3.08
C MET A 460 -17.82 4.60 2.35
N ASP A 461 -18.19 4.57 1.06
CA ASP A 461 -18.07 3.37 0.24
C ASP A 461 -16.59 2.94 0.09
N ASN A 462 -15.68 3.90 -0.16
CA ASN A 462 -14.24 3.61 -0.23
C ASN A 462 -13.67 3.08 1.09
N PHE A 463 -14.16 3.55 2.24
CA PHE A 463 -13.75 3.01 3.54
C PHE A 463 -14.20 1.55 3.72
N ASN A 464 -15.35 1.18 3.15
CA ASN A 464 -15.87 -0.18 3.18
C ASN A 464 -15.12 -1.12 2.22
N LEU A 465 -14.54 -0.60 1.13
CA LEU A 465 -13.85 -1.39 0.10
C LEU A 465 -12.77 -2.32 0.67
N ARG A 466 -12.02 -1.87 1.69
CA ARG A 466 -11.02 -2.73 2.34
C ARG A 466 -11.62 -3.99 2.94
N TYR A 467 -12.83 -3.88 3.51
CA TYR A 467 -13.54 -5.01 4.11
C TYR A 467 -14.10 -5.94 3.05
N GLU A 468 -14.64 -5.39 1.98
CA GLU A 468 -15.05 -6.18 0.81
C GLU A 468 -13.87 -6.98 0.25
N CYS A 469 -12.68 -6.37 0.18
CA CYS A 469 -11.48 -7.11 -0.19
C CYS A 469 -11.11 -8.23 0.79
N LEU A 470 -11.30 -8.01 2.10
CA LEU A 470 -10.98 -9.01 3.13
C LEU A 470 -11.92 -10.20 3.04
N ASP A 471 -13.22 -9.93 2.87
CA ASP A 471 -14.24 -10.97 2.73
C ASP A 471 -14.01 -11.79 1.46
N GLU A 472 -13.78 -11.14 0.31
CA GLU A 472 -13.50 -11.81 -0.96
C GLU A 472 -12.21 -12.64 -0.93
N ARG A 473 -11.22 -12.26 -0.11
CA ARG A 473 -10.02 -13.09 0.10
C ARG A 473 -10.33 -14.34 0.92
N ASP A 474 -11.21 -14.24 1.90
CA ASP A 474 -11.54 -15.36 2.80
C ASP A 474 -12.52 -16.35 2.13
N ASP A 475 -13.31 -15.87 1.17
CA ASP A 475 -14.23 -16.67 0.35
C ASP A 475 -13.57 -17.34 -0.88
N PHE A 476 -12.35 -16.93 -1.26
CA PHE A 476 -11.60 -17.41 -2.45
C PHE A 476 -10.54 -18.47 -2.12
#